data_AF-A0A834LZ66-F1
#
_entry.id   AF-A0A834LZ66-F1
#
_cell.length_a   1.000
_cell.length_b   1.000
_cell.length_c   1.000
_cell.angle_alpha   90.00
_cell.angle_beta   90.00
_cell.angle_gamma   90.00
#
_symmetry.space_group_name_H-M   'P 1'
#
loop_
_entity.id
_entity.type
_entity.pdbx_description
1 polymer ?
#
loop_
_entity_poly.entity_id
_entity_poly.type
_entity_poly.pdbx_seq_one_letter_code
_entity_poly.pdbx_strand_id
1 'polypeptide(L)'
;MPPKYNLTSNIQEYKGNRDSYNGLQAYRYEAPDTIFKSSTNNPENDCFCTKSTRDINNEENCYLNGVVDFKPCIGSPILVAQPHFLNADNSYLEMVDGLSPDKESHGIYLLLEPNTGTPLKARKRMQLNCVLKKESLLSSITPQNMTEVVFPFLWLEEGADLPQKYVDMVQNQYFDKVKLAHIISYVLIGVSTGTLTICVFFLLRKACVKTNPTV
;
A
#
# COMPACT_ATOMS: atom_id res chain seq x y z
N MET A 1 -0.99 18.86 28.02
CA MET A 1 -1.79 17.90 27.21
C MET A 1 -0.94 17.56 26.00
N PRO A 2 -0.41 16.34 25.87
CA PRO A 2 0.39 16.00 24.69
C PRO A 2 -0.50 16.12 23.44
N PRO A 3 0.02 16.60 22.30
CA PRO A 3 -0.73 16.60 21.06
C PRO A 3 -1.20 15.17 20.80
N LYS A 4 -2.47 15.01 20.42
CA LYS A 4 -3.03 13.72 20.01
C LYS A 4 -2.21 13.24 18.83
N TYR A 5 -1.26 12.32 19.06
CA TYR A 5 -0.64 11.58 17.99
C TYR A 5 -1.74 10.75 17.35
N ASN A 6 -2.14 11.17 16.15
CA ASN A 6 -3.03 10.40 15.34
C ASN A 6 -2.23 9.18 14.87
N LEU A 7 -2.39 8.04 15.54
CA LEU A 7 -1.80 6.73 15.18
C LEU A 7 -2.28 6.22 13.80
N THR A 8 -3.00 7.05 13.04
CA THR A 8 -3.36 6.88 11.64
C THR A 8 -2.40 7.63 10.71
N SER A 9 -1.08 7.59 10.97
CA SER A 9 -0.12 7.82 9.90
C SER A 9 -0.31 6.70 8.88
N ASN A 10 -1.21 6.93 7.93
CA ASN A 10 -1.67 5.96 6.95
C ASN A 10 -0.45 5.41 6.19
N ILE A 11 0.10 4.28 6.61
CA ILE A 11 1.20 3.58 5.91
C ILE A 11 0.79 3.23 4.47
N GLN A 12 -0.52 3.28 4.20
CA GLN A 12 -1.14 2.96 2.93
C GLN A 12 -2.20 4.01 2.57
N GLU A 13 -2.11 4.52 1.36
CA GLU A 13 -3.08 5.40 0.72
C GLU A 13 -3.83 4.61 -0.34
N TYR A 14 -5.16 4.59 -0.26
CA TYR A 14 -5.99 4.00 -1.31
C TYR A 14 -6.01 4.92 -2.52
N LYS A 15 -5.50 4.46 -3.66
CA LYS A 15 -5.42 5.28 -4.89
C LYS A 15 -6.64 5.15 -5.80
N GLY A 16 -7.71 4.48 -5.37
CA GLY A 16 -9.01 4.56 -6.06
C GLY A 16 -9.13 3.75 -7.35
N ASN A 17 -8.02 3.31 -7.93
CA ASN A 17 -8.02 2.66 -9.24
C ASN A 17 -8.39 1.17 -9.11
N ARG A 18 -9.43 0.77 -9.86
CA ARG A 18 -9.76 -0.64 -10.10
C ARG A 18 -8.70 -1.20 -11.03
N ASP A 19 -7.78 -1.97 -10.47
CA ASP A 19 -6.80 -2.74 -11.21
C ASP A 19 -7.35 -4.15 -11.47
N SER A 20 -6.65 -4.95 -12.26
CA SER A 20 -7.00 -6.35 -12.48
C SER A 20 -5.78 -7.24 -12.38
N TYR A 21 -5.92 -8.38 -11.73
CA TYR A 21 -4.86 -9.38 -11.61
C TYR A 21 -5.43 -10.76 -11.94
N ASN A 22 -4.93 -11.37 -13.01
CA ASN A 22 -5.38 -12.68 -13.51
C ASN A 22 -6.91 -12.82 -13.62
N GLY A 23 -7.58 -11.77 -14.09
CA GLY A 23 -9.04 -11.74 -14.25
C GLY A 23 -9.84 -11.40 -12.98
N LEU A 24 -9.18 -11.27 -11.82
CA LEU A 24 -9.81 -10.75 -10.60
C LEU A 24 -9.70 -9.23 -10.53
N GLN A 25 -10.77 -8.60 -10.06
CA GLN A 25 -10.75 -7.17 -9.73
C GLN A 25 -9.88 -6.92 -8.50
N ALA A 26 -9.08 -5.86 -8.54
CA ALA A 26 -8.17 -5.49 -7.47
C ALA A 26 -8.29 -4.01 -7.10
N TYR A 27 -8.08 -3.71 -5.83
CA TYR A 27 -7.86 -2.37 -5.29
C TYR A 27 -6.38 -2.17 -5.03
N ARG A 28 -5.83 -1.08 -5.58
CA ARG A 28 -4.43 -0.71 -5.39
C ARG A 28 -4.27 0.25 -4.21
N TYR A 29 -3.48 -0.20 -3.24
CA TYR A 29 -3.02 0.59 -2.11
C TYR A 29 -1.54 0.89 -2.32
N GLU A 30 -1.14 2.15 -2.15
CA GLU A 30 0.25 2.57 -2.29
C GLU A 30 0.75 3.16 -0.98
N ALA A 31 2.05 3.05 -0.70
CA ALA A 31 2.63 3.86 0.37
C ALA A 31 2.47 5.35 0.00
N PRO A 32 2.05 6.22 0.93
CA PRO A 32 1.99 7.65 0.63
C PRO A 32 3.40 8.21 0.40
N ASP A 33 3.48 9.31 -0.34
CA ASP A 33 4.74 10.02 -0.61
C ASP A 33 5.33 10.66 0.68
N THR A 34 4.63 10.54 1.81
CA THR A 34 5.03 11.00 3.15
C THR A 34 5.52 9.88 4.07
N ILE A 35 5.57 8.61 3.62
CA ILE A 35 5.86 7.46 4.48
C ILE A 35 7.21 7.55 5.22
N PHE A 36 8.21 8.20 4.61
CA PHE A 36 9.55 8.43 5.19
C PHE A 36 9.82 9.92 5.45
N LYS A 37 8.78 10.76 5.50
CA LYS A 37 8.90 12.18 5.82
C LYS A 37 8.62 12.42 7.31
N SER A 38 9.21 13.49 7.84
CA SER A 38 8.85 13.97 9.17
C SER A 38 7.34 14.27 9.23
N SER A 39 6.67 13.72 10.24
CA SER A 39 5.30 13.99 10.65
C SER A 39 5.14 15.36 11.33
N THR A 40 6.24 16.05 11.60
CA THR A 40 6.26 17.37 12.23
C THR A 40 6.92 18.42 11.33
N ASN A 41 6.59 19.70 11.53
CA ASN A 41 7.20 20.81 10.79
C ASN A 41 8.70 20.98 11.07
N ASN A 42 9.18 20.46 12.21
CA ASN A 42 10.59 20.46 12.56
C ASN A 42 11.04 19.00 12.77
N PRO A 43 11.79 18.40 11.84
CA PRO A 43 12.23 17.00 11.90
C PRO A 43 12.83 16.58 13.25
N GLU A 44 13.45 17.52 13.97
CA GLU A 44 14.00 17.35 15.32
C GLU A 44 12.98 16.91 16.38
N ASN A 45 11.70 17.20 16.16
CA ASN A 45 10.61 16.82 17.04
C ASN A 45 9.92 15.52 16.62
N ASP A 46 10.36 14.90 15.52
CA ASP A 46 9.80 13.65 15.03
C ASP A 46 10.33 12.44 15.83
N CYS A 47 9.44 11.49 16.14
CA CYS A 47 9.81 10.28 16.87
C CYS A 47 10.71 9.33 16.07
N PHE A 48 10.71 9.41 14.74
CA PHE A 48 11.61 8.67 13.86
C PHE A 48 12.98 9.36 13.70
N CYS A 49 13.15 10.59 14.18
CA CYS A 49 14.46 11.20 14.29
C CYS A 49 15.20 10.66 15.51
N THR A 50 16.01 9.63 15.28
CA THR A 50 16.70 8.89 16.35
C THR A 50 18.12 9.39 16.60
N LYS A 51 18.68 10.20 15.70
CA LYS A 51 20.05 10.75 15.75
C LYS A 51 21.13 9.72 16.06
N SER A 52 20.87 8.46 15.74
CA SER A 52 21.73 7.36 16.15
C SER A 52 22.93 7.22 15.21
N THR A 53 22.76 7.61 13.95
CA THR A 53 23.77 7.68 12.91
C THR A 53 24.14 9.14 12.64
N ARG A 54 25.40 9.50 12.88
CA ARG A 54 25.92 10.85 12.59
C ARG A 54 25.86 11.15 11.10
N ASP A 55 25.58 12.41 10.76
CA ASP A 55 25.47 12.88 9.39
C ASP A 55 26.85 13.07 8.70
N ILE A 56 26.82 13.60 7.48
CA ILE A 56 28.03 13.90 6.69
C ILE A 56 28.97 14.90 7.40
N ASN A 57 28.43 15.81 8.23
CA ASN A 57 29.20 16.79 8.98
C ASN A 57 29.67 16.25 10.35
N ASN A 58 29.42 14.96 10.61
CA ASN A 58 29.71 14.30 11.88
C ASN A 58 28.90 14.86 13.07
N GLU A 59 27.69 15.35 12.80
CA GLU A 59 26.77 15.89 13.80
C GLU A 59 25.60 14.91 14.08
N GLU A 60 24.97 15.07 15.25
CA GLU A 60 23.80 14.29 15.69
C GLU A 60 22.52 15.03 15.30
N ASN A 61 22.20 14.95 14.01
CA ASN A 61 21.07 15.63 13.39
C ASN A 61 20.07 14.63 12.79
N CYS A 62 18.84 15.09 12.54
CA CYS A 62 17.90 14.33 11.73
C CYS A 62 18.32 14.35 10.25
N TYR A 63 18.08 13.25 9.56
CA TYR A 63 18.15 13.24 8.10
C TYR A 63 16.99 14.02 7.49
N LEU A 64 17.20 14.52 6.27
CA LEU A 64 16.16 15.20 5.51
C LEU A 64 15.06 14.21 5.14
N ASN A 65 13.92 14.77 4.73
CA ASN A 65 12.74 14.01 4.34
C ASN A 65 13.04 12.89 3.34
N GLY A 66 12.45 11.72 3.55
CA GLY A 66 12.59 10.55 2.69
C GLY A 66 13.69 9.56 3.09
N VAL A 67 14.45 9.86 4.15
CA VAL A 67 15.50 9.00 4.69
C VAL A 67 15.25 8.76 6.18
N VAL A 68 15.27 7.50 6.61
CA VAL A 68 15.07 7.10 8.00
C VAL A 68 16.31 6.40 8.53
N ASP A 69 16.76 6.77 9.73
CA ASP A 69 17.87 6.11 10.42
C ASP A 69 17.40 4.80 11.07
N PHE A 70 17.87 3.68 10.50
CA PHE A 70 17.47 2.34 10.93
C PHE A 70 18.43 1.72 11.94
N LYS A 71 19.47 2.45 12.37
CA LYS A 71 20.44 1.98 13.36
C LYS A 71 19.83 1.51 14.68
N PRO A 72 18.78 2.14 15.24
CA PRO A 72 18.13 1.62 16.45
C PRO A 72 17.52 0.23 16.29
N CYS A 73 17.14 -0.15 15.06
CA CYS A 73 16.50 -1.43 14.78
C CYS A 73 17.50 -2.57 14.59
N ILE A 74 18.63 -2.30 13.93
CA ILE A 74 19.59 -3.34 13.51
C ILE A 74 21.00 -3.18 14.10
N GLY A 75 21.27 -2.10 14.83
CA GLY A 75 22.57 -1.79 15.45
C GLY A 75 23.64 -1.26 14.49
N SER A 76 23.39 -1.24 13.19
CA SER A 76 24.32 -0.79 12.13
C SER A 76 23.88 0.56 11.55
N PRO A 77 24.80 1.49 11.19
CA PRO A 77 24.48 2.83 10.67
C PRO A 77 23.93 2.80 9.23
N ILE A 78 22.80 2.13 9.06
CA ILE A 78 22.10 2.00 7.78
C ILE A 78 20.91 2.96 7.77
N LEU A 79 20.80 3.68 6.67
CA LEU A 79 19.71 4.59 6.40
C LEU A 79 18.80 3.97 5.33
N VAL A 80 17.49 4.06 5.53
CA VAL A 80 16.48 3.47 4.63
C VAL A 80 15.74 4.57 3.90
N ALA A 81 15.57 4.40 2.58
CA ALA A 81 14.78 5.28 1.72
C ALA A 81 13.96 4.45 0.72
N GLN A 82 13.11 5.09 -0.08
CA GLN A 82 12.58 4.43 -1.29
C GLN A 82 13.68 4.35 -2.37
N PRO A 83 13.62 3.39 -3.31
CA PRO A 83 14.63 3.25 -4.36
C PRO A 83 14.81 4.53 -5.18
N HIS A 84 16.06 4.79 -5.51
CA HIS A 84 16.53 6.01 -6.17
C HIS A 84 16.06 7.29 -5.46
N PHE A 85 15.93 7.25 -4.13
CA PHE A 85 15.43 8.35 -3.30
C PHE A 85 14.05 8.88 -3.75
N LEU A 86 13.19 7.99 -4.26
CA LEU A 86 11.82 8.35 -4.60
C LEU A 86 11.14 9.03 -3.40
N ASN A 87 10.47 10.16 -3.64
CA ASN A 87 9.78 10.98 -2.63
C ASN A 87 10.67 11.59 -1.52
N ALA A 88 12.00 11.51 -1.63
CA ALA A 88 12.92 12.15 -0.72
C ALA A 88 13.23 13.61 -1.12
N ASP A 89 13.99 14.30 -0.27
CA ASP A 89 14.54 15.61 -0.57
C ASP A 89 15.44 15.57 -1.80
N ASN A 90 15.30 16.56 -2.70
CA ASN A 90 16.02 16.60 -3.97
C ASN A 90 17.55 16.66 -3.79
N SER A 91 18.03 17.17 -2.67
CA SER A 91 19.47 17.21 -2.37
C SER A 91 20.12 15.81 -2.42
N TYR A 92 19.39 14.74 -2.10
CA TYR A 92 19.91 13.37 -2.21
C TYR A 92 20.13 12.92 -3.66
N LEU A 93 19.35 13.45 -4.61
CA LEU A 93 19.50 13.17 -6.05
C LEU A 93 20.70 13.92 -6.64
N GLU A 94 21.02 15.09 -6.11
CA GLU A 94 22.14 15.93 -6.55
C GLU A 94 23.50 15.41 -6.05
N MET A 95 23.50 14.57 -5.01
CA MET A 95 24.72 14.03 -4.40
C MET A 95 25.34 12.85 -5.16
N VAL A 96 24.55 12.12 -5.97
CA VAL A 96 25.00 10.86 -6.60
C VAL A 96 24.46 10.75 -8.02
N ASP A 97 25.37 10.61 -8.98
CA ASP A 97 25.02 10.37 -10.38
C ASP A 97 24.38 8.98 -10.60
N GLY A 98 23.45 8.90 -11.56
CA GLY A 98 22.80 7.64 -11.95
C GLY A 98 21.49 7.33 -11.21
N LEU A 99 21.02 8.24 -10.35
CA LEU A 99 19.71 8.14 -9.71
C LEU A 99 18.58 8.57 -10.66
N SER A 100 17.50 7.80 -10.70
CA SER A 100 16.34 8.05 -11.57
C SER A 100 15.07 7.58 -10.87
N PRO A 101 14.50 8.36 -9.93
CA PRO A 101 13.29 7.98 -9.22
C PRO A 101 12.11 7.81 -10.18
N ASP A 102 11.43 6.67 -10.13
CA ASP A 102 10.25 6.36 -10.93
C ASP A 102 9.17 5.74 -10.05
N LYS A 103 7.94 6.24 -10.13
CA LYS A 103 6.87 5.82 -9.23
C LYS A 103 6.42 4.37 -9.48
N GLU A 104 6.39 3.92 -10.74
CA GLU A 104 5.97 2.55 -11.06
C GLU A 104 7.03 1.51 -10.68
N SER A 105 8.32 1.83 -10.88
CA SER A 105 9.43 0.93 -10.62
C SER A 105 9.92 0.97 -9.17
N HIS A 106 9.76 2.10 -8.46
CA HIS A 106 10.28 2.29 -7.11
C HIS A 106 9.20 2.49 -6.04
N GLY A 107 7.93 2.67 -6.44
CA GLY A 107 6.81 2.79 -5.52
C GLY A 107 6.49 1.48 -4.78
N ILE A 108 5.96 1.61 -3.56
CA ILE A 108 5.50 0.48 -2.74
C ILE A 108 4.00 0.34 -2.94
N TYR A 109 3.53 -0.84 -3.31
CA TYR A 109 2.10 -1.07 -3.50
C TYR A 109 1.64 -2.49 -3.13
N LEU A 110 0.34 -2.59 -2.88
CA LEU A 110 -0.39 -3.80 -2.57
C LEU A 110 -1.71 -3.82 -3.35
N LEU A 111 -1.94 -4.90 -4.10
CA LEU A 111 -3.19 -5.19 -4.78
C LEU A 111 -4.01 -6.15 -3.92
N LEU A 112 -5.21 -5.72 -3.53
CA LEU A 112 -6.16 -6.51 -2.73
C LEU A 112 -7.43 -6.79 -3.50
N GLU A 113 -7.93 -8.02 -3.43
CA GLU A 113 -9.28 -8.31 -3.90
C GLU A 113 -10.32 -7.67 -2.95
N PRO A 114 -11.27 -6.86 -3.45
CA PRO A 114 -12.12 -6.02 -2.60
C PRO A 114 -13.10 -6.75 -1.68
N ASN A 115 -13.58 -7.94 -2.03
CA ASN A 115 -14.61 -8.64 -1.24
C ASN A 115 -14.02 -9.52 -0.12
N THR A 116 -12.87 -10.14 -0.38
CA THR A 116 -12.20 -11.08 0.50
C THR A 116 -11.00 -10.48 1.22
N GLY A 117 -10.44 -9.38 0.70
CA GLY A 117 -9.19 -8.80 1.20
C GLY A 117 -7.96 -9.64 0.84
N THR A 118 -8.07 -10.57 -0.11
CA THR A 118 -6.94 -11.43 -0.51
C THR A 118 -5.84 -10.61 -1.18
N PRO A 119 -4.57 -10.70 -0.72
CA PRO A 119 -3.44 -10.08 -1.42
C PRO A 119 -3.17 -10.82 -2.73
N LEU A 120 -3.35 -10.10 -3.84
CA LEU A 120 -3.16 -10.61 -5.20
C LEU A 120 -1.73 -10.39 -5.67
N LYS A 121 -1.17 -9.21 -5.35
CA LYS A 121 0.18 -8.83 -5.71
C LYS A 121 0.70 -7.78 -4.74
N ALA A 122 1.91 -7.92 -4.27
CA ALA A 122 2.57 -6.95 -3.40
C ALA A 122 3.98 -6.67 -3.90
N ARG A 123 4.40 -5.42 -3.82
CA ARG A 123 5.77 -4.97 -4.06
C ARG A 123 6.17 -4.03 -2.94
N LYS A 124 7.05 -4.51 -2.07
CA LYS A 124 7.71 -3.72 -1.03
C LYS A 124 9.13 -3.46 -1.47
N ARG A 125 9.50 -2.19 -1.51
CA ARG A 125 10.77 -1.74 -2.08
C ARG A 125 11.46 -0.81 -1.09
N MET A 126 12.75 -1.01 -0.89
CA MET A 126 13.55 -0.19 0.00
C MET A 126 14.98 -0.07 -0.52
N GLN A 127 15.59 1.08 -0.27
CA GLN A 127 16.99 1.36 -0.54
C GLN A 127 17.75 1.44 0.77
N LEU A 128 18.89 0.75 0.81
CA LEU A 128 19.84 0.83 1.90
C LEU A 128 20.95 1.81 1.52
N ASN A 129 21.21 2.72 2.43
CA ASN A 129 22.19 3.79 2.26
C ASN A 129 23.08 3.85 3.50
N CYS A 130 24.27 4.41 3.33
CA CYS A 130 25.19 4.70 4.42
C CYS A 130 25.77 6.11 4.26
N VAL A 131 26.26 6.70 5.35
CA VAL A 131 27.02 7.93 5.26
C VAL A 131 28.42 7.59 4.78
N LEU A 132 28.75 8.01 3.56
CA LEU A 132 30.09 7.89 3.01
C LEU A 132 30.84 9.18 3.31
N LYS A 133 31.86 9.10 4.16
CA LYS A 133 32.69 10.25 4.57
C LYS A 133 34.16 9.86 4.64
N LYS A 134 35.06 10.86 4.66
CA LYS A 134 36.49 10.60 4.77
C LYS A 134 36.84 10.25 6.21
N GLU A 135 37.43 9.07 6.38
CA GLU A 135 37.99 8.66 7.67
C GLU A 135 39.50 8.89 7.69
N SER A 136 40.00 9.52 8.76
CA SER A 136 41.41 9.89 8.92
C SER A 136 42.32 8.65 8.85
N LEU A 137 41.87 7.53 9.40
CA LEU A 137 42.57 6.24 9.37
C LEU A 137 42.66 5.61 7.97
N LEU A 138 41.76 5.98 7.05
CA LEU A 138 41.71 5.47 5.67
C LEU A 138 42.18 6.51 4.64
N SER A 139 42.76 7.63 5.09
CA SER A 139 43.21 8.72 4.23
C SER A 139 44.22 8.30 3.15
N SER A 140 44.98 7.23 3.36
CA SER A 140 45.94 6.68 2.39
C SER A 140 45.29 5.97 1.19
N ILE A 141 44.05 5.50 1.32
CA ILE A 141 43.33 4.75 0.26
C ILE A 141 42.12 5.52 -0.29
N THR A 142 41.66 6.55 0.42
CA THR A 142 40.51 7.37 0.02
C THR A 142 40.95 8.50 -0.90
N PRO A 143 40.30 8.70 -2.06
CA PRO A 143 40.62 9.82 -2.95
C PRO A 143 40.48 11.18 -2.26
N GLN A 144 41.42 12.08 -2.51
CA GLN A 144 41.38 13.45 -1.95
C GLN A 144 40.11 14.21 -2.35
N ASN A 145 39.55 13.91 -3.54
CA ASN A 145 38.33 14.50 -4.07
C ASN A 145 37.06 13.68 -3.79
N MET A 146 37.08 12.77 -2.82
CA MET A 146 35.85 12.06 -2.43
C MET A 146 34.86 13.06 -1.81
N THR A 147 33.63 13.05 -2.32
CA THR A 147 32.50 13.81 -1.79
C THR A 147 31.86 13.04 -0.64
N GLU A 148 31.50 13.74 0.43
CA GLU A 148 30.80 13.15 1.56
C GLU A 148 29.29 13.21 1.32
N VAL A 149 28.63 12.05 1.29
CA VAL A 149 27.25 11.91 0.82
C VAL A 149 26.52 10.79 1.57
N VAL A 150 25.20 10.81 1.50
CA VAL A 150 24.39 9.62 1.81
C VAL A 150 24.43 8.70 0.59
N PHE A 151 25.30 7.70 0.64
CA PHE A 151 25.60 6.83 -0.48
C PHE A 151 24.61 5.65 -0.56
N PRO A 152 23.85 5.50 -1.65
CA PRO A 152 22.99 4.35 -1.88
C PRO A 152 23.84 3.18 -2.39
N PHE A 153 23.88 2.07 -1.65
CA PHE A 153 24.70 0.92 -2.06
C PHE A 153 23.89 -0.26 -2.60
N LEU A 154 22.63 -0.42 -2.19
CA LEU A 154 21.69 -1.36 -2.81
C LEU A 154 20.25 -0.96 -2.57
N TRP A 155 19.36 -1.34 -3.49
CA TRP A 155 17.93 -1.40 -3.24
C TRP A 155 17.43 -2.81 -3.52
N LEU A 156 16.37 -3.20 -2.82
CA LEU A 156 15.78 -4.52 -2.92
C LEU A 156 14.27 -4.43 -3.06
N GLU A 157 13.73 -5.38 -3.81
CA GLU A 157 12.30 -5.62 -3.97
C GLU A 157 11.94 -6.94 -3.28
N GLU A 158 11.09 -6.85 -2.27
CA GLU A 158 10.37 -8.00 -1.71
C GLU A 158 9.00 -8.05 -2.39
N GLY A 159 8.82 -9.02 -3.27
CA GLY A 159 7.62 -9.16 -4.09
C GLY A 159 6.89 -10.48 -3.83
N ALA A 160 5.56 -10.43 -3.86
CA ALA A 160 4.71 -11.61 -3.86
C ALA A 160 3.64 -11.48 -4.95
N ASP A 161 3.50 -12.51 -5.76
CA ASP A 161 2.47 -12.63 -6.80
C ASP A 161 1.63 -13.87 -6.49
N LEU A 162 0.30 -13.72 -6.42
CA LEU A 162 -0.59 -14.84 -6.16
C LEU A 162 -0.58 -15.79 -7.36
N PRO A 163 -0.10 -17.05 -7.21
CA PRO A 163 -0.04 -17.98 -8.33
C PRO A 163 -1.43 -18.34 -8.83
N GLN A 164 -1.55 -18.68 -10.13
CA GLN A 164 -2.83 -18.98 -10.77
C GLN A 164 -3.64 -20.06 -10.02
N LYS A 165 -2.99 -21.09 -9.50
CA LYS A 165 -3.63 -22.13 -8.68
C LYS A 165 -4.45 -21.57 -7.52
N TYR A 166 -3.96 -20.52 -6.86
CA TYR A 166 -4.64 -19.90 -5.73
C TYR A 166 -5.68 -18.87 -6.18
N VAL A 167 -5.45 -18.21 -7.32
CA VAL A 167 -6.47 -17.39 -8.00
C VAL A 167 -7.70 -18.26 -8.31
N ASP A 168 -7.48 -19.42 -8.94
CA ASP A 168 -8.55 -20.37 -9.26
C ASP A 168 -9.24 -20.89 -7.99
N MET A 169 -8.48 -21.08 -6.91
CA MET A 169 -9.06 -21.48 -5.62
C MET A 169 -10.01 -20.42 -5.08
N VAL A 170 -9.61 -19.14 -5.09
CA VAL A 170 -10.48 -18.02 -4.66
C VAL A 170 -11.71 -17.93 -5.58
N GLN A 171 -11.53 -18.10 -6.88
CA GLN A 171 -12.62 -18.05 -7.86
C GLN A 171 -13.66 -19.17 -7.63
N ASN A 172 -13.21 -20.41 -7.58
CA ASN A 172 -14.08 -21.57 -7.41
C ASN A 172 -14.71 -21.64 -6.01
N GLN A 173 -13.97 -21.27 -4.95
CA GLN A 173 -14.46 -21.43 -3.58
C GLN A 173 -15.32 -20.27 -3.11
N TYR A 174 -15.08 -19.05 -3.60
CA TYR A 174 -15.81 -17.86 -3.18
C TYR A 174 -16.72 -17.35 -4.30
N PHE A 175 -16.16 -16.85 -5.40
CA PHE A 175 -16.92 -16.12 -6.40
C PHE A 175 -18.00 -16.96 -7.09
N ASP A 176 -17.68 -18.20 -7.46
CA ASP A 176 -18.65 -19.09 -8.11
C ASP A 176 -19.78 -19.50 -7.16
N LYS A 177 -19.47 -19.70 -5.87
CA LYS A 177 -20.48 -20.03 -4.86
C LYS A 177 -21.38 -18.85 -4.55
N VAL A 178 -20.83 -17.65 -4.43
CA VAL A 178 -21.61 -16.42 -4.25
C VAL A 178 -22.52 -16.20 -5.45
N LYS A 179 -22.02 -16.38 -6.68
CA LYS A 179 -22.82 -16.29 -7.90
C LYS A 179 -23.96 -17.31 -7.93
N LEU A 180 -23.69 -18.57 -7.58
CA LEU A 180 -24.71 -19.61 -7.48
C LEU A 180 -25.76 -19.28 -6.42
N ALA A 181 -25.34 -18.83 -5.24
CA ALA A 181 -26.26 -18.42 -4.18
C ALA A 181 -27.17 -17.26 -4.63
N HIS A 182 -26.62 -16.25 -5.28
CA HIS A 182 -27.40 -15.15 -5.86
C HIS A 182 -28.44 -15.66 -6.87
N ILE A 183 -28.05 -16.56 -7.79
CA ILE A 183 -28.97 -17.15 -8.76
C ILE A 183 -30.13 -17.87 -8.04
N ILE A 184 -29.82 -18.70 -7.04
CA ILE A 184 -30.83 -19.40 -6.24
C ILE A 184 -31.76 -18.40 -5.54
N SER A 185 -31.21 -17.36 -4.91
CA SER A 185 -31.99 -16.31 -4.26
C SER A 185 -32.93 -15.59 -5.23
N TYR A 186 -32.45 -15.21 -6.42
CA TYR A 186 -33.29 -14.56 -7.44
C TYR A 186 -34.39 -15.48 -7.95
N VAL A 187 -34.12 -16.78 -8.13
CA VAL A 187 -35.14 -17.77 -8.51
C VAL A 187 -36.21 -17.90 -7.43
N LEU A 188 -35.84 -17.99 -6.16
CA LEU A 188 -36.80 -18.06 -5.04
C LEU A 188 -37.66 -16.80 -4.94
N ILE A 189 -37.07 -15.61 -5.16
CA ILE A 189 -37.81 -14.34 -5.21
C ILE A 189 -38.79 -14.35 -6.41
N GLY A 190 -38.37 -14.84 -7.57
CA GLY A 190 -39.23 -14.97 -8.75
C GLY A 190 -40.42 -15.91 -8.52
N VAL A 191 -40.18 -17.08 -7.91
CA VAL A 191 -41.25 -18.06 -7.62
C VAL A 191 -42.22 -17.53 -6.56
N SER A 192 -41.71 -16.90 -5.49
CA SER A 192 -42.55 -16.33 -4.43
C SER A 192 -43.41 -15.16 -4.91
N THR A 193 -42.85 -14.25 -5.71
CA THR A 193 -43.62 -13.16 -6.32
C THR A 193 -44.63 -13.67 -7.35
N GLY A 194 -44.27 -14.67 -8.15
CA GLY A 194 -45.19 -15.33 -9.09
C GLY A 194 -46.38 -15.99 -8.40
N THR A 195 -46.14 -16.74 -7.32
CA THR A 195 -47.21 -17.38 -6.55
C THR A 195 -48.11 -16.36 -5.85
N LEU A 196 -47.55 -15.29 -5.28
CA LEU A 196 -48.33 -14.19 -4.68
C LEU A 196 -49.25 -13.49 -5.69
N THR A 197 -48.73 -13.14 -6.86
CA THR A 197 -49.53 -12.46 -7.90
C THR A 197 -50.69 -13.34 -8.38
N ILE A 198 -50.45 -14.64 -8.55
CA ILE A 198 -51.48 -15.62 -8.89
C ILE A 198 -52.54 -15.70 -7.78
N CYS A 199 -52.13 -15.83 -6.52
CA CYS A 199 -53.04 -15.87 -5.38
C CYS A 199 -53.92 -14.61 -5.29
N VAL A 200 -53.32 -13.42 -5.40
CA VAL A 200 -54.05 -12.14 -5.39
C VAL A 200 -55.04 -12.05 -6.55
N PHE A 201 -54.63 -12.46 -7.76
CA PHE A 201 -55.52 -12.50 -8.92
C PHE A 201 -56.74 -13.39 -8.68
N PHE A 202 -56.55 -14.60 -8.12
CA PHE A 202 -57.66 -15.49 -7.79
C PHE A 202 -58.58 -14.92 -6.69
N LEU A 203 -58.02 -14.24 -5.68
CA LEU A 203 -58.80 -13.59 -4.63
C LEU A 203 -59.63 -12.41 -5.18
N LEU A 204 -59.06 -11.57 -6.06
CA LEU A 204 -59.77 -10.47 -6.72
C LEU A 204 -60.90 -10.98 -7.62
N ARG A 205 -60.65 -12.05 -8.40
CA ARG A 205 -61.72 -12.68 -9.20
C ARG A 205 -62.85 -13.21 -8.32
N LYS A 206 -62.54 -13.88 -7.22
CA LYS A 206 -63.57 -14.36 -6.27
C LYS A 206 -64.37 -13.22 -5.64
N ALA A 207 -63.71 -12.12 -5.27
CA ALA A 207 -64.38 -10.95 -4.70
C ALA A 207 -65.34 -10.30 -5.72
N CYS A 208 -64.89 -10.13 -6.97
CA CYS A 208 -65.68 -9.52 -8.05
C CYS A 208 -66.93 -10.36 -8.41
N VAL A 209 -66.80 -11.69 -8.42
CA VAL A 209 -67.95 -12.59 -8.65
C VAL A 209 -68.98 -12.51 -7.51
N LYS A 210 -68.54 -12.42 -6.24
CA LYS A 210 -69.46 -12.28 -5.10
C LYS A 210 -70.22 -10.96 -5.08
N THR A 211 -69.64 -9.88 -5.60
CA THR A 211 -70.29 -8.55 -5.66
C THR A 211 -71.28 -8.38 -6.81
N ASN A 212 -71.39 -9.35 -7.73
CA ASN A 212 -72.44 -9.43 -8.74
C ASN A 212 -73.46 -10.55 -8.40
N PRO A 213 -74.28 -10.41 -7.34
CA PRO A 213 -75.43 -11.28 -7.19
C PRO A 213 -76.43 -10.92 -8.29
N THR A 214 -76.70 -11.88 -9.17
CA THR A 214 -77.78 -11.81 -10.16
C THR A 214 -79.11 -11.51 -9.46
N VAL A 215 -79.75 -10.40 -9.87
CA VAL A 215 -81.17 -10.11 -9.63
C VAL A 215 -82.03 -11.19 -10.31
#